data_AF-A0A9D3SX46-F1
#
_entry.id   AF-A0A9D3SX46-F1
#
_cell.length_a   1.000
_cell.length_b   1.000
_cell.length_c   1.000
_cell.angle_alpha   90.00
_cell.angle_beta   90.00
_cell.angle_gamma   90.00
#
_symmetry.space_group_name_H-M   'P 1'
#
loop_
_entity.id
_entity.type
_entity.pdbx_description
1 polymer ?
#
loop_
_entity_poly.entity_id
_entity_poly.type
_entity_poly.pdbx_seq_one_letter_code
_entity_poly.pdbx_strand_id
1 'polypeptide(L)'
;MVLSHQHRESILMGNITTWFGNSTMQDRRALQRVVRSAERIICTELPDLHSIYNKWCWTKARKIVKDLSHPNNGLFSLLRSGKCLRSLKANTERLRRSFFPQAIRSLNQNLT
;
A
#
# COMPACT_ATOMS: atom_id res chain seq x y z
N MET A 1 -3.55 22.23 16.07
CA MET A 1 -4.71 21.75 15.30
C MET A 1 -4.24 20.81 14.18
N VAL A 2 -3.68 19.63 14.52
CA VAL A 2 -3.12 18.67 13.53
C VAL A 2 -3.58 17.22 13.82
N LEU A 3 -4.38 17.00 14.87
CA LEU A 3 -4.74 15.66 15.33
C LEU A 3 -6.03 15.09 14.72
N SER A 4 -6.82 15.88 13.98
CA SER A 4 -8.08 15.41 13.38
C SER A 4 -7.94 14.80 11.98
N HIS A 5 -6.83 15.04 11.28
CA HIS A 5 -6.63 14.49 9.94
C HIS A 5 -6.10 13.04 9.94
N GLN A 6 -5.39 12.61 10.99
CA GLN A 6 -4.73 11.30 11.02
C GLN A 6 -5.71 10.14 11.25
N HIS A 7 -6.82 10.38 11.96
CA HIS A 7 -7.77 9.33 12.33
C HIS A 7 -8.66 8.89 11.15
N ARG A 8 -9.10 9.86 10.34
CA ARG A 8 -9.98 9.59 9.20
C ARG A 8 -9.24 8.90 8.06
N GLU A 9 -7.97 9.27 7.88
CA GLU A 9 -7.06 8.58 6.96
C GLU A 9 -6.80 7.14 7.45
N SER A 10 -6.67 6.87 8.76
CA SER A 10 -6.22 5.56 9.27
C SER A 10 -7.17 4.39 8.95
N ILE A 11 -8.49 4.61 9.00
CA ILE A 11 -9.49 3.55 8.76
C ILE A 11 -9.55 3.20 7.26
N LEU A 12 -9.59 4.22 6.40
CA LEU A 12 -9.57 4.02 4.95
C LEU A 12 -8.23 3.41 4.49
N MET A 13 -7.11 3.85 5.09
CA MET A 13 -5.76 3.33 4.86
C MET A 13 -5.61 1.87 5.29
N GLY A 14 -6.17 1.52 6.45
CA GLY A 14 -6.20 0.15 6.95
C GLY A 14 -6.96 -0.77 6.00
N ASN A 15 -8.16 -0.35 5.59
CA ASN A 15 -9.03 -1.16 4.75
C ASN A 15 -8.42 -1.37 3.36
N ILE A 16 -8.05 -0.31 2.62
CA ILE A 16 -7.62 -0.48 1.21
C ILE A 16 -6.37 -1.35 1.07
N THR A 17 -5.41 -1.25 2.00
CA THR A 17 -4.19 -2.09 1.96
C THR A 17 -4.50 -3.57 2.15
N THR A 18 -5.64 -3.89 2.75
CA THR A 18 -6.06 -5.25 3.10
C THR A 18 -6.89 -5.89 1.99
N TRP A 19 -7.82 -5.13 1.38
CA TRP A 19 -8.72 -5.67 0.34
C TRP A 19 -8.26 -5.38 -1.10
N PHE A 20 -7.54 -4.29 -1.38
CA PHE A 20 -7.23 -3.89 -2.77
C PHE A 20 -6.39 -4.94 -3.52
N GLY A 21 -5.38 -5.51 -2.86
CA GLY A 21 -4.56 -6.56 -3.46
C GLY A 21 -5.39 -7.77 -3.90
N ASN A 22 -6.41 -8.12 -3.13
CA ASN A 22 -7.29 -9.26 -3.37
C ASN A 22 -8.54 -8.92 -4.22
N SER A 23 -8.81 -7.65 -4.47
CA SER A 23 -9.95 -7.21 -5.30
C SER A 23 -9.84 -7.72 -6.74
N THR A 24 -11.00 -8.03 -7.34
CA THR A 24 -11.09 -8.44 -8.73
C THR A 24 -10.86 -7.25 -9.65
N MET A 25 -10.58 -7.52 -10.93
CA MET A 25 -10.49 -6.44 -11.93
C MET A 25 -11.83 -5.71 -12.10
N GLN A 26 -12.95 -6.40 -11.88
CA GLN A 26 -14.29 -5.82 -11.94
C GLN A 26 -14.50 -4.82 -10.79
N ASP A 27 -14.11 -5.16 -9.56
CA ASP A 27 -14.16 -4.26 -8.40
C ASP A 27 -13.33 -3.00 -8.65
N ARG A 28 -12.10 -3.17 -9.14
CA ARG A 28 -11.19 -2.06 -9.45
C ARG A 28 -11.77 -1.13 -10.51
N ARG A 29 -12.40 -1.68 -11.55
CA ARG A 29 -13.08 -0.89 -12.59
C ARG A 29 -14.29 -0.15 -12.03
N ALA A 30 -15.06 -0.77 -11.14
CA ALA A 30 -16.18 -0.12 -10.48
C ALA A 30 -15.71 1.08 -9.63
N LEU A 31 -14.66 0.88 -8.83
CA LEU A 31 -14.08 1.95 -8.01
C LEU A 31 -13.44 3.05 -8.85
N GLN A 32 -12.74 2.72 -9.93
CA GLN A 32 -12.19 3.73 -10.83
C GLN A 32 -13.29 4.58 -11.47
N ARG A 33 -14.47 4.01 -11.77
CA ARG A 33 -15.62 4.80 -12.24
C ARG A 33 -16.08 5.82 -11.19
N VAL A 34 -16.09 5.45 -9.91
CA VAL A 34 -16.38 6.40 -8.81
C VAL A 34 -15.35 7.53 -8.77
N VAL A 35 -14.06 7.21 -8.92
CA VAL A 35 -12.99 8.22 -9.01
C VAL A 35 -13.23 9.15 -10.20
N ARG A 36 -13.53 8.60 -11.39
CA ARG A 36 -13.84 9.41 -12.58
C ARG A 36 -15.07 10.30 -12.38
N SER A 37 -16.11 9.82 -11.72
CA SER A 37 -17.29 10.63 -11.39
C SER A 37 -16.91 11.78 -10.44
N ALA A 38 -16.09 11.52 -9.43
CA ALA A 38 -15.60 12.54 -8.51
C ALA A 38 -14.78 13.61 -9.24
N GLU A 39 -13.84 13.22 -10.13
CA GLU A 39 -13.05 14.15 -10.95
C GLU A 39 -13.93 15.12 -11.75
N ARG A 40 -15.02 14.62 -12.33
CA ARG A 40 -15.97 15.44 -13.11
C ARG A 40 -16.72 16.45 -12.25
N ILE A 41 -16.98 16.13 -10.97
CA ILE A 41 -17.67 17.03 -10.04
C ILE A 41 -16.72 18.13 -9.56
N ILE A 42 -15.48 17.78 -9.23
CA ILE A 42 -14.49 18.72 -8.69
C ILE A 42 -13.67 19.41 -9.79
N CYS A 43 -13.94 19.10 -11.07
CA CYS A 43 -13.22 19.58 -12.25
C CYS A 43 -11.68 19.49 -12.13
N THR A 44 -11.18 18.48 -11.44
CA THR A 44 -9.75 18.29 -11.13
C THR A 44 -9.39 16.82 -11.32
N GLU A 45 -8.21 16.56 -11.89
CA GLU A 45 -7.70 15.19 -12.01
C GLU A 45 -7.38 14.60 -10.63
N LEU A 46 -7.86 13.38 -10.40
CA LEU A 46 -7.58 12.60 -9.21
C LEU A 46 -6.55 11.53 -9.55
N PRO A 47 -5.68 11.17 -8.60
CA PRO A 47 -4.76 10.06 -8.81
C PRO A 47 -5.54 8.76 -9.05
N ASP A 48 -5.02 7.93 -9.94
CA ASP A 48 -5.63 6.64 -10.21
C ASP A 48 -5.60 5.74 -8.96
N LEU A 49 -6.55 4.81 -8.89
CA LEU A 49 -6.73 3.95 -7.71
C LEU A 49 -5.48 3.11 -7.39
N HIS A 50 -4.72 2.71 -8.42
CA HIS A 50 -3.51 1.93 -8.27
C HIS A 50 -2.37 2.77 -7.70
N SER A 51 -2.21 4.00 -8.16
CA SER A 51 -1.25 4.97 -7.62
C SER A 51 -1.55 5.33 -6.17
N ILE A 52 -2.83 5.53 -5.82
CA ILE A 52 -3.25 5.75 -4.43
C ILE A 52 -2.84 4.54 -3.57
N TYR A 53 -3.19 3.33 -4.00
CA TYR A 53 -2.82 2.11 -3.29
C TYR A 53 -1.30 1.97 -3.11
N ASN A 54 -0.52 2.20 -4.16
CA ASN A 54 0.94 2.07 -4.11
C ASN A 54 1.56 3.10 -3.16
N LYS A 55 1.13 4.37 -3.26
CA LYS A 55 1.57 5.45 -2.36
C LYS A 55 1.30 5.09 -0.89
N TRP A 56 0.12 4.54 -0.61
CA TRP A 56 -0.28 4.17 0.74
C TRP A 56 0.46 2.93 1.24
N CYS A 57 0.59 1.91 0.39
CA CYS A 57 1.36 0.70 0.67
C CYS A 57 2.80 1.07 1.06
N TRP A 58 3.43 1.93 0.25
CA TRP A 58 4.77 2.44 0.49
C TRP A 58 4.87 3.25 1.79
N THR A 59 3.92 4.17 2.03
CA THR A 59 3.91 5.00 3.24
C THR A 59 3.79 4.15 4.50
N LYS A 60 2.89 3.15 4.49
CA LYS A 60 2.69 2.21 5.60
C LYS A 60 3.92 1.35 5.83
N ALA A 61 4.49 0.79 4.76
CA ALA A 61 5.71 -0.01 4.83
C ALA A 61 6.88 0.78 5.42
N ARG A 62 7.06 2.03 4.97
CA ARG A 62 8.11 2.92 5.49
C ARG A 62 7.94 3.25 6.97
N LYS A 63 6.70 3.40 7.45
CA LYS A 63 6.41 3.56 8.88
C LYS A 63 6.83 2.31 9.67
N ILE A 64 6.46 1.12 9.19
CA ILE A 64 6.84 -0.15 9.84
C ILE A 64 8.36 -0.32 9.88
N VAL A 65 9.06 -0.05 8.78
CA VAL A 65 10.53 -0.15 8.69
C VAL A 65 11.23 0.77 9.69
N LYS A 66 10.71 2.00 9.85
CA LYS A 66 11.28 3.00 10.77
C LYS A 66 11.00 2.70 12.24
N ASP A 67 9.89 2.02 12.53
CA ASP A 67 9.51 1.66 13.88
C ASP A 67 10.08 0.28 14.26
N LEU A 68 11.18 0.28 15.00
CA LEU A 68 11.84 -0.94 15.47
C LEU A 68 11.02 -1.71 16.51
N SER A 69 10.07 -1.05 17.20
CA SER A 69 9.19 -1.70 18.18
C SER A 69 8.00 -2.41 17.53
N HIS A 70 7.79 -2.19 16.22
CA HIS A 70 6.66 -2.75 15.52
C HIS A 70 6.80 -4.28 15.39
N PRO A 71 5.75 -5.07 15.72
CA PRO A 71 5.85 -6.54 15.76
C PRO A 71 6.20 -7.15 14.40
N ASN A 72 5.80 -6.49 13.31
CA ASN A 72 6.08 -6.93 11.94
C ASN A 72 7.33 -6.25 11.32
N ASN A 73 8.13 -5.49 12.08
CA ASN A 73 9.36 -4.86 11.56
C ASN A 73 10.33 -5.89 10.98
N GLY A 74 10.48 -7.05 11.63
CA GLY A 74 11.38 -8.13 11.19
C GLY A 74 11.07 -8.71 9.81
N LEU A 75 9.83 -8.54 9.30
CA LEU A 75 9.47 -8.92 7.93
C LEU A 75 10.15 -8.03 6.87
N PHE A 76 10.59 -6.83 7.26
CA PHE A 76 11.28 -5.87 6.40
C PHE A 76 12.80 -5.86 6.65
N SER A 77 13.39 -7.04 6.80
CA SER A 77 14.84 -7.19 6.99
C SER A 77 15.60 -6.95 5.69
N LEU A 78 16.64 -6.10 5.75
CA LEU A 78 17.58 -5.92 4.65
C LEU A 78 18.50 -7.14 4.49
N LEU A 79 18.89 -7.44 3.25
CA LEU A 79 19.97 -8.39 2.96
C LEU A 79 21.31 -7.82 3.45
N ARG A 80 22.32 -8.69 3.62
CA ARG A 80 23.66 -8.29 4.09
C ARG A 80 24.31 -7.21 3.23
N SER A 81 23.93 -7.12 1.95
CA SER A 81 24.38 -6.07 1.04
C SER A 81 23.81 -4.67 1.36
N GLY A 82 22.74 -4.58 2.15
CA GLY A 82 22.04 -3.33 2.47
C GLY A 82 21.21 -2.74 1.32
N LYS A 83 21.26 -3.35 0.13
CA LYS A 83 20.66 -2.80 -1.10
C LYS A 83 19.23 -3.24 -1.34
N CYS A 84 18.81 -4.38 -0.77
CA CYS A 84 17.47 -4.94 -0.99
C CYS A 84 16.91 -5.51 0.30
N LEU A 85 15.59 -5.42 0.46
CA LEU A 85 14.82 -6.15 1.47
C LEU A 85 14.66 -7.61 1.07
N ARG A 86 14.61 -8.47 2.09
CA ARG A 86 14.36 -9.91 1.94
C ARG A 86 12.94 -10.14 1.42
N SER A 87 12.83 -10.82 0.27
CA SER A 87 11.54 -11.24 -0.28
C SER A 87 10.82 -12.21 0.66
N LEU A 88 9.52 -12.00 0.86
CA LEU A 88 8.68 -12.94 1.61
C LEU A 88 8.24 -14.08 0.70
N LYS A 89 8.42 -15.33 1.14
CA LYS A 89 7.93 -16.51 0.42
C LYS A 89 6.40 -16.50 0.41
N ALA A 90 5.81 -16.38 -0.77
CA ALA A 90 4.36 -16.35 -0.96
C ALA A 90 3.92 -17.49 -1.90
N ASN A 91 3.51 -18.62 -1.32
CA ASN A 91 3.15 -19.82 -2.08
C ASN A 91 1.74 -19.78 -2.71
N THR A 92 0.94 -18.77 -2.38
CA THR A 92 -0.42 -18.60 -2.93
C THR A 92 -0.58 -17.21 -3.52
N GLU A 93 -1.40 -17.10 -4.57
CA GLU A 93 -1.72 -15.81 -5.18
C GLU A 93 -2.34 -14.84 -4.16
N ARG A 94 -3.19 -15.36 -3.26
CA ARG A 94 -3.78 -14.57 -2.17
C ARG A 94 -2.71 -13.94 -1.28
N LEU A 95 -1.72 -14.73 -0.83
CA LEU A 95 -0.63 -14.20 -0.03
C LEU A 95 0.24 -13.25 -0.85
N ARG A 96 0.57 -13.59 -2.10
CA ARG A 96 1.37 -12.75 -3.00
C ARG A 96 0.73 -11.38 -3.24
N ARG A 97 -0.60 -11.33 -3.21
CA ARG A 97 -1.38 -10.09 -3.37
C ARG A 97 -1.61 -9.33 -2.08
N SER A 98 -1.33 -9.91 -0.91
CA SER A 98 -1.47 -9.23 0.37
C SER A 98 -0.46 -8.09 0.57
N PHE A 99 -0.69 -7.28 1.60
CA PHE A 99 0.10 -6.09 1.92
C PHE A 99 1.62 -6.35 1.99
N PHE A 100 2.08 -7.32 2.81
CA PHE A 100 3.52 -7.47 3.08
C PHE A 100 4.36 -7.82 1.84
N PRO A 101 4.01 -8.85 1.02
CA PRO A 101 4.76 -9.13 -0.20
C PRO A 101 4.68 -8.02 -1.26
N GLN A 102 3.59 -7.25 -1.30
CA GLN A 102 3.49 -6.09 -2.18
C GLN A 102 4.38 -4.96 -1.69
N ALA A 103 4.33 -4.64 -0.40
CA ALA A 103 5.14 -3.61 0.24
C ALA A 103 6.65 -3.84 0.06
N ILE A 104 7.12 -5.06 0.29
CA ILE A 104 8.54 -5.42 0.12
C ILE A 104 8.97 -5.25 -1.34
N ARG A 105 8.15 -5.66 -2.31
CA ARG A 105 8.45 -5.49 -3.73
C ARG A 105 8.48 -4.01 -4.13
N SER A 106 7.49 -3.23 -3.71
CA SER A 106 7.45 -1.80 -3.97
C SER A 106 8.66 -1.08 -3.37
N LEU A 107 9.06 -1.41 -2.14
CA LEU A 107 10.25 -0.83 -1.53
C LEU A 107 11.53 -1.24 -2.28
N ASN A 108 11.66 -2.50 -2.69
CA ASN A 108 12.82 -2.96 -3.47
C ASN A 108 12.95 -2.25 -4.82
N GLN A 109 11.84 -1.96 -5.50
CA GLN A 109 11.85 -1.18 -6.76
C GLN A 109 12.32 0.27 -6.57
N ASN A 110 12.24 0.81 -5.35
CA ASN A 110 12.69 2.17 -5.02
C ASN A 110 14.12 2.20 -4.45
N LEU A 111 14.73 1.04 -4.18
CA LEU A 111 16.08 0.93 -3.61
C LEU A 111 17.16 0.61 -4.67
N THR A 112 16.76 -0.01 -5.79
CA THR A 112 17.56 -0.10 -7.03
C THR A 112 17.58 1.23 -7.77
#